data_AF-A0A1J7IFR5-F1
#
_entry.id   AF-A0A1J7IFR5-F1
#
_cell.length_a   1.000
_cell.length_b   1.000
_cell.length_c   1.000
_cell.angle_alpha   90.00
_cell.angle_beta   90.00
_cell.angle_gamma   90.00
#
_symmetry.space_group_name_H-M   'P 1'
#
loop_
_entity.id
_entity.type
_entity.pdbx_description
1 polymer ?
#
loop_
_entity_poly.entity_id
_entity_poly.type
_entity_poly.pdbx_seq_one_letter_code
_entity_poly.pdbx_strand_id
1 'polypeptide(L)'
;MRIALDSCIASYTKIVKVLLPEAISCINKGDNNGVKSGASAIANLAISCENKCMATTNSPLRDSNHYVQNLCAVAASIVNYLPQAHHQGLHRFL
;
A
#
# COMPACT_ATOMS: atom_id res chain seq x y z
N MET A 1 -2.41 24.31 -7.50
CA MET A 1 -3.26 23.13 -7.77
C MET A 1 -2.66 22.17 -8.79
N ARG A 2 -2.33 22.59 -10.03
CA ARG A 2 -1.81 21.69 -11.09
C ARG A 2 -0.62 20.82 -10.67
N ILE A 3 0.43 21.42 -10.11
CA ILE A 3 1.62 20.71 -9.63
C ILE A 3 1.28 19.67 -8.54
N ALA A 4 0.33 19.99 -7.66
CA ALA A 4 -0.11 19.06 -6.61
C ALA A 4 -0.83 17.86 -7.23
N LEU A 5 -1.72 18.09 -8.21
CA LEU A 5 -2.41 17.04 -8.95
C LEU A 5 -1.44 16.18 -9.78
N ASP A 6 -0.46 16.79 -10.44
CA ASP A 6 0.57 16.06 -11.20
C ASP A 6 1.39 15.14 -10.25
N SER A 7 1.72 15.63 -9.05
CA SER A 7 2.35 14.80 -8.03
C SER A 7 1.44 13.66 -7.55
N CYS A 8 0.14 13.90 -7.40
CA CYS A 8 -0.83 12.85 -7.07
C CYS A 8 -0.93 11.81 -8.19
N ILE A 9 -0.96 12.22 -9.44
CA ILE A 9 -0.95 11.31 -10.60
C ILE A 9 0.29 10.42 -10.57
N ALA A 10 1.47 10.99 -10.29
CA ALA A 10 2.70 10.21 -10.15
C ALA A 10 2.63 9.21 -8.97
N SER A 11 2.14 9.66 -7.81
CA SER A 11 1.93 8.77 -6.64
C SER A 11 0.99 7.61 -6.97
N TYR A 12 -0.18 7.88 -7.55
CA TYR A 12 -1.16 6.85 -7.89
C TYR A 12 -0.69 5.94 -9.02
N THR A 13 0.07 6.47 -9.98
CA THR A 13 0.72 5.65 -11.01
C THR A 13 1.67 4.65 -10.36
N LYS A 14 2.48 5.08 -9.38
CA LYS A 14 3.37 4.19 -8.63
C LYS A 14 2.60 3.18 -7.78
N ILE A 15 1.53 3.61 -7.10
CA ILE A 15 0.64 2.71 -6.33
C ILE A 15 0.11 1.59 -7.22
N VAL A 16 -0.49 1.94 -8.35
CA VAL A 16 -1.18 0.98 -9.24
C VAL A 16 -0.20 0.09 -10.00
N LYS A 17 0.89 0.65 -10.53
CA LYS A 17 1.78 -0.10 -11.43
C LYS A 17 2.89 -0.86 -10.71
N VAL A 18 3.20 -0.52 -9.47
CA VAL A 18 4.36 -1.08 -8.74
C VAL A 18 3.91 -1.69 -7.42
N LEU A 19 3.41 -0.86 -6.50
CA LEU A 19 3.24 -1.30 -5.11
C LEU A 19 2.10 -2.30 -4.92
N LEU A 20 0.98 -2.13 -5.63
CA LEU A 20 -0.12 -3.10 -5.58
C LEU A 20 0.31 -4.46 -6.15
N PRO A 21 0.91 -4.55 -7.36
CA PRO A 21 1.47 -5.80 -7.87
C PRO A 21 2.49 -6.46 -6.92
N GLU A 22 3.38 -5.69 -6.31
CA GLU A 22 4.36 -6.20 -5.34
C GLU A 22 3.69 -6.78 -4.10
N ALA A 23 2.73 -6.06 -3.50
CA ALA A 23 1.98 -6.54 -2.35
C ALA A 23 1.17 -7.81 -2.68
N ILE A 24 0.57 -7.89 -3.88
CA ILE A 24 -0.12 -9.10 -4.36
C ILE A 24 0.86 -10.27 -4.52
N SER A 25 2.08 -10.03 -5.01
CA SER A 25 3.12 -11.05 -5.10
C SER A 25 3.48 -11.60 -3.71
N CYS A 26 3.55 -10.74 -2.69
CA CYS A 26 3.75 -11.15 -1.31
C CYS A 26 2.57 -11.99 -0.77
N ILE A 27 1.32 -11.63 -1.08
CA ILE A 27 0.15 -12.46 -0.73
C ILE A 27 0.29 -13.87 -1.33
N ASN A 28 0.61 -13.96 -2.62
CA ASN A 28 0.75 -15.25 -3.32
C ASN A 28 1.90 -16.10 -2.78
N LYS A 29 2.91 -15.48 -2.18
CA LYS A 29 4.04 -16.16 -1.54
C LYS A 29 3.79 -16.49 -0.07
N GLY A 30 2.67 -16.06 0.52
CA GLY A 30 2.42 -16.15 1.96
C GLY A 30 3.35 -15.26 2.80
N ASP A 31 3.92 -14.20 2.20
CA ASP A 31 4.78 -13.23 2.88
C ASP A 31 3.96 -12.10 3.49
N ASN A 32 3.38 -12.36 4.66
CA ASN A 32 2.52 -11.40 5.37
C ASN A 32 3.25 -10.09 5.73
N ASN A 33 4.57 -10.13 5.98
CA ASN A 33 5.36 -8.94 6.31
C ASN A 33 5.58 -8.06 5.08
N GLY A 34 5.80 -8.67 3.91
CA GLY A 34 5.83 -7.98 2.64
C GLY A 34 4.51 -7.30 2.32
N VAL A 35 3.37 -7.97 2.57
CA VAL A 35 2.04 -7.35 2.37
C VAL A 35 1.84 -6.13 3.26
N LYS A 36 2.16 -6.23 4.57
CA LYS A 36 2.06 -5.10 5.50
C LYS A 36 2.95 -3.92 5.09
N SER A 37 4.17 -4.21 4.66
CA SER A 37 5.11 -3.20 4.18
C SER A 37 4.58 -2.50 2.91
N GLY A 38 4.05 -3.28 1.96
CA GLY A 38 3.41 -2.75 0.75
C GLY A 38 2.19 -1.88 1.06
N ALA A 39 1.29 -2.34 1.94
CA ALA A 39 0.12 -1.58 2.37
C ALA A 39 0.51 -0.25 3.05
N SER A 40 1.53 -0.27 3.91
CA SER A 40 2.08 0.94 4.53
C SER A 40 2.64 1.92 3.49
N ALA A 41 3.41 1.42 2.52
CA ALA A 41 3.96 2.25 1.44
C ALA A 41 2.86 2.91 0.58
N ILE A 42 1.80 2.16 0.25
CA ILE A 42 0.64 2.68 -0.50
C ILE A 42 -0.08 3.76 0.31
N ALA A 43 -0.39 3.50 1.58
CA ALA A 43 -1.05 4.47 2.46
C ALA A 43 -0.24 5.77 2.58
N ASN A 44 1.07 5.67 2.76
CA ASN A 44 1.97 6.83 2.85
C ASN A 44 2.00 7.66 1.56
N LEU A 45 1.94 7.03 0.38
CA LEU A 45 1.87 7.75 -0.89
C LEU A 45 0.53 8.47 -1.10
N ALA A 46 -0.57 7.86 -0.66
CA ALA A 46 -1.89 8.51 -0.67
C ALA A 46 -1.93 9.72 0.28
N ILE A 47 -1.35 9.60 1.48
CA ILE A 47 -1.18 10.72 2.43
C ILE A 47 -0.29 11.82 1.83
N SER A 48 0.81 11.45 1.17
CA SER A 48 1.70 12.42 0.54
C SER A 48 0.99 13.21 -0.57
N CYS A 49 0.13 12.56 -1.36
CA CYS A 49 -0.73 13.23 -2.32
C CYS A 49 -1.68 14.23 -1.62
N GLU A 50 -2.33 13.81 -0.53
CA GLU A 50 -3.25 14.66 0.22
C GLU A 50 -2.54 15.90 0.79
N ASN A 51 -1.43 15.71 1.50
CA ASN A 51 -0.67 16.79 2.13
C ASN A 51 -0.21 17.86 1.11
N LYS A 52 0.10 17.44 -0.13
CA LYS A 52 0.46 18.37 -1.21
C LYS A 52 -0.75 19.17 -1.74
N CYS A 53 -1.95 18.62 -1.59
CA CYS A 53 -3.20 19.29 -1.95
C CYS A 53 -3.79 20.14 -0.81
N MET A 54 -3.42 19.88 0.45
CA MET A 54 -3.88 20.62 1.64
C MET A 54 -3.46 22.10 1.69
N ALA A 55 -2.56 22.56 0.80
CA ALA A 55 -2.37 24.00 0.55
C ALA A 55 -3.66 24.70 0.05
N THR A 56 -4.70 23.92 -0.27
CA THR A 56 -6.02 24.39 -0.63
C THR A 56 -7.04 23.84 0.38
N THR A 57 -8.02 24.67 0.76
CA THR A 57 -9.01 24.35 1.80
C THR A 57 -9.89 23.13 1.49
N ASN A 58 -9.90 22.67 0.22
CA ASN A 58 -10.63 21.48 -0.23
C ASN A 58 -9.77 20.68 -1.22
N SER A 59 -8.94 19.75 -0.72
CA SER A 59 -8.24 18.80 -1.59
C SER A 59 -9.26 18.01 -2.42
N PRO A 60 -9.18 18.05 -3.76
CA PRO A 60 -10.15 17.37 -4.62
C PRO A 60 -10.08 15.84 -4.52
N LEU A 61 -9.04 15.30 -3.89
CA LEU A 61 -8.79 13.86 -3.77
C LEU A 61 -8.87 13.35 -2.33
N ARG A 62 -9.32 14.20 -1.39
CA ARG A 62 -9.35 13.91 0.05
C ARG A 62 -10.00 12.56 0.35
N ASP A 63 -11.25 12.38 -0.08
CA ASP A 63 -12.02 11.18 0.23
C ASP A 63 -11.38 9.92 -0.38
N SER A 64 -10.86 10.02 -1.60
CA SER A 64 -10.13 8.92 -2.26
C SER A 64 -8.84 8.57 -1.52
N ASN A 65 -8.07 9.56 -1.08
CA ASN A 65 -6.84 9.36 -0.32
C ASN A 65 -7.12 8.69 1.03
N HIS A 66 -8.19 9.10 1.72
CA HIS A 66 -8.65 8.46 2.95
C HIS A 66 -9.16 7.03 2.71
N TYR A 67 -9.88 6.80 1.62
CA TYR A 67 -10.38 5.48 1.27
C TYR A 67 -9.23 4.48 1.04
N VAL A 68 -8.18 4.89 0.31
CA VAL A 68 -6.98 4.06 0.11
C VAL A 68 -6.29 3.73 1.43
N GLN A 69 -6.17 4.69 2.35
CA GLN A 69 -5.59 4.45 3.68
C GLN A 69 -6.40 3.41 4.46
N ASN A 70 -7.73 3.56 4.48
CA ASN A 70 -8.62 2.63 5.18
C ASN A 70 -8.51 1.22 4.60
N LEU A 71 -8.50 1.08 3.27
CA LEU A 71 -8.30 -0.21 2.62
C LEU A 71 -6.94 -0.83 2.96
N CYS A 72 -5.86 -0.04 3.03
CA CYS A 72 -4.54 -0.54 3.42
C CYS A 72 -4.53 -1.03 4.88
N ALA A 73 -5.19 -0.33 5.80
CA ALA A 73 -5.30 -0.73 7.19
C ALA A 73 -6.11 -2.04 7.34
N VAL A 74 -7.21 -2.17 6.58
CA VAL A 74 -8.01 -3.40 6.52
C VAL A 74 -7.18 -4.55 5.96
N ALA A 75 -6.47 -4.35 4.84
CA ALA A 75 -5.62 -5.37 4.23
C ALA A 75 -4.51 -5.83 5.19
N ALA A 76 -3.82 -4.89 5.85
CA ALA A 76 -2.79 -5.18 6.85
C ALA A 76 -3.35 -5.96 8.06
N SER A 77 -4.61 -5.72 8.42
CA SER A 77 -5.31 -6.45 9.48
C SER A 77 -5.69 -7.86 9.04
N ILE A 78 -6.22 -8.03 7.83
CA ILE A 78 -6.61 -9.33 7.26
C ILE A 78 -5.40 -10.26 7.19
N VAL A 79 -4.23 -9.79 6.75
CA VAL A 79 -3.05 -10.66 6.61
C VAL A 79 -2.48 -11.17 7.92
N ASN A 80 -2.90 -10.64 9.08
CA ASN A 80 -2.56 -11.25 10.38
C ASN A 80 -3.25 -12.61 10.59
N TYR A 81 -4.35 -12.85 9.89
CA TYR A 81 -5.14 -14.08 9.98
C TYR A 81 -4.82 -15.07 8.86
N LEU A 82 -3.94 -14.71 7.92
CA LEU A 82 -3.53 -15.61 6.84
C LEU A 82 -2.32 -16.45 7.28
N PRO A 83 -2.25 -17.73 6.89
CA PRO A 83 -1.07 -18.55 7.14
C PRO A 83 0.18 -17.90 6.54
N GLN A 84 1.22 -17.73 7.34
CA GLN A 84 2.51 -17.26 6.83
C GLN A 84 3.24 -18.45 6.22
N ALA A 85 3.77 -18.27 5.00
CA ALA A 85 4.67 -19.26 4.43
C ALA A 85 5.96 -19.23 5.26
N HIS A 86 6.10 -20.19 6.16
CA HIS A 86 7.41 -20.53 6.67
C HIS A 86 8.21 -21.08 5.49
N HIS A 87 9.27 -20.37 5.06
CA HIS A 87 10.38 -21.08 4.45
C HIS A 87 10.87 -22.08 5.49
N GLN A 88 10.35 -23.30 5.44
CA GLN A 88 10.99 -24.44 6.05
C GLN A 88 12.34 -24.55 5.33
N GLY A 89 13.36 -23.99 5.97
CA GLY A 89 14.73 -24.34 5.66
C GLY A 89 14.80 -25.85 5.61
N LEU A 90 15.32 -26.35 4.51
CA LEU A 90 15.59 -27.74 4.25
C LEU A 90 16.59 -28.28 5.29
N HIS A 91 16.12 -28.59 6.49
CA HIS A 91 16.79 -29.49 7.43
C HIS A 91 15.83 -30.65 7.69
N ARG A 92 15.54 -31.40 6.62
CA ARG A 92 15.10 -32.78 6.73
C ARG A 92 16.32 -33.59 7.15
N PHE A 93 16.22 -34.20 8.32
CA PHE A 93 17.01 -35.34 8.73
C PHE A 93 17.13 -36.35 7.59
N LEU A 94 18.30 -36.42 6.96
CA LEU A 94 18.97 -37.61 6.44
C LEU A 94 20.47 -37.30 6.37
#